data_AF-A0A433PFQ0-F1
#
_entry.id   AF-A0A433PFQ0-F1
#
_cell.length_a   1.000
_cell.length_b   1.000
_cell.length_c   1.000
_cell.angle_alpha   90.00
_cell.angle_beta   90.00
_cell.angle_gamma   90.00
#
_symmetry.space_group_name_H-M   'P 1'
#
loop_
_entity.id
_entity.type
_entity.pdbx_description
1 polymer ?
#
loop_
_entity_poly.entity_id
_entity_poly.type
_entity_poly.pdbx_seq_one_letter_code
_entity_poly.pdbx_strand_id
1 'polypeptide(L)'
;MHPNPIRDAAFLISPCYPLLPSVASFLDFIGALDKVRDHGFLLKPGGAVKFNQHKREGYTDFVGVGNASSTFQVIRSEFDEISARPPVSATYVQNVAGQRIEGEIAFEWLVGASGRNGVMSTKYRKDRVYNENLRNMAVWGYWDNVD
;
A
#
# COMPACT_ATOMS: atom_id res chain seq x y z
N MET A 1 11.00 -36.77 -10.91
CA MET A 1 10.36 -36.03 -9.81
C MET A 1 10.68 -34.56 -10.02
N HIS A 2 9.72 -33.77 -10.50
CA HIS A 2 9.90 -32.32 -10.59
C HIS A 2 9.78 -31.73 -9.18
N PRO A 3 10.72 -30.88 -8.74
CA PRO A 3 10.57 -30.17 -7.48
C PRO A 3 9.32 -29.29 -7.56
N ASN A 4 8.48 -29.39 -6.53
CA ASN A 4 7.26 -28.60 -6.41
C ASN A 4 7.66 -27.22 -5.84
N PRO A 5 7.65 -26.14 -6.63
CA PRO A 5 8.15 -24.83 -6.21
C PRO A 5 7.30 -24.19 -5.09
N ILE A 6 6.18 -24.82 -4.73
CA ILE A 6 5.25 -24.33 -3.70
C ILE A 6 5.73 -24.73 -2.29
N ARG A 7 6.56 -25.77 -2.13
CA ARG A 7 7.04 -26.19 -0.80
C ARG A 7 8.11 -25.27 -0.22
N ASP A 8 8.85 -24.58 -1.07
CA ASP A 8 9.90 -23.63 -0.65
C ASP A 8 9.41 -22.18 -0.63
N ALA A 9 8.16 -21.94 -1.02
CA ALA A 9 7.44 -20.70 -0.71
C ALA A 9 6.95 -20.74 0.75
N ALA A 10 7.89 -20.96 1.67
CA ALA A 10 7.69 -20.72 3.08
C ALA A 10 7.21 -19.26 3.24
N PHE A 11 6.29 -19.08 4.18
CA PHE A 11 5.64 -17.84 4.57
C PHE A 11 6.68 -16.77 5.00
N LEU A 12 7.42 -16.19 4.06
CA LEU A 12 8.19 -14.98 4.29
C LEU A 12 7.22 -13.79 4.22
N ILE A 13 6.46 -13.61 5.30
CA ILE A 13 5.89 -12.32 5.63
C ILE A 13 7.01 -11.54 6.34
N SER A 14 8.04 -11.18 5.56
CA SER A 14 8.85 -9.98 5.81
C SER A 14 7.90 -8.77 5.93
N PRO A 15 8.31 -7.58 6.41
CA PRO A 15 7.44 -6.42 6.59
C PRO A 15 6.93 -5.82 5.26
N CYS A 16 6.19 -6.63 4.51
CA CYS A 16 6.02 -6.52 3.09
C CYS A 16 4.53 -6.49 2.79
N TYR A 17 4.07 -5.32 2.37
CA TYR A 17 2.72 -5.12 1.89
C TYR A 17 2.71 -5.46 0.40
N PRO A 18 1.84 -6.38 -0.04
CA PRO A 18 1.84 -6.80 -1.43
C PRO A 18 1.11 -5.79 -2.32
N LEU A 19 1.75 -5.40 -3.42
CA LEU A 19 1.12 -4.61 -4.48
C LEU A 19 0.45 -5.52 -5.53
N LEU A 20 -0.23 -4.89 -6.50
CA LEU A 20 -0.83 -5.54 -7.68
C LEU A 20 -0.15 -5.03 -8.96
N PRO A 21 -0.14 -5.81 -10.04
CA PRO A 21 0.54 -5.43 -11.29
C PRO A 21 0.09 -4.08 -11.87
N SER A 22 -1.18 -3.69 -11.68
CA SER A 22 -1.71 -2.40 -12.15
C SER A 22 -0.99 -1.18 -11.58
N VAL A 23 -0.32 -1.31 -10.43
CA VAL A 23 0.43 -0.19 -9.83
C VAL A 23 1.63 0.22 -10.69
N ALA A 24 2.19 -0.70 -11.49
CA ALA A 24 3.38 -0.45 -12.29
C ALA A 24 3.12 0.68 -13.31
N SER A 25 1.98 0.67 -13.98
CA SER A 25 1.58 1.73 -14.92
C SER A 25 1.41 3.09 -14.24
N PHE A 26 0.94 3.12 -13.00
CA PHE A 26 0.83 4.37 -12.24
C PHE A 26 2.20 4.89 -11.81
N LEU A 27 3.08 4.00 -11.34
CA LEU A 27 4.46 4.35 -10.99
C LEU A 27 5.24 4.87 -12.21
N ASP A 28 5.00 4.30 -13.38
CA ASP A 28 5.58 4.75 -14.65
C ASP A 28 5.10 6.16 -14.98
N PHE A 29 3.78 6.37 -14.92
CA PHE A 29 3.16 7.68 -15.15
C PHE A 29 3.68 8.79 -14.22
N ILE A 30 3.95 8.47 -12.95
CA ILE A 30 4.50 9.45 -12.01
C ILE A 30 6.03 9.60 -12.08
N GLY A 31 6.73 8.75 -12.86
CA GLY A 31 8.18 8.73 -13.00
C GLY A 31 8.91 8.10 -11.81
N ALA A 32 8.24 7.21 -11.06
CA ALA A 32 8.79 6.53 -9.89
C ALA A 32 9.10 5.04 -10.14
N LEU A 33 8.70 4.47 -11.29
CA LEU A 33 8.85 3.03 -11.54
C LEU A 33 10.30 2.55 -11.48
N ASP A 34 11.21 3.25 -12.13
CA ASP A 34 12.64 2.86 -12.13
C ASP A 34 13.23 2.99 -10.73
N LYS A 35 12.89 4.03 -9.97
CA LYS A 35 13.32 4.18 -8.57
C LYS A 35 12.85 3.02 -7.69
N VAL A 36 11.60 2.58 -7.87
CA VAL A 36 11.03 1.46 -7.12
C VAL A 36 11.69 0.13 -7.52
N ARG A 37 12.04 -0.05 -8.80
CA ARG A 37 12.78 -1.22 -9.28
C ARG A 37 14.20 -1.26 -8.71
N ASP A 38 14.89 -0.11 -8.71
CA ASP A 38 16.28 0.00 -8.28
C ASP A 38 16.43 -0.13 -6.75
N HIS A 39 15.38 0.17 -5.98
CA HIS A 39 15.39 0.01 -4.51
C HIS A 39 15.53 -1.46 -4.06
N GLY A 40 15.19 -2.42 -4.92
CA GLY A 40 15.39 -3.84 -4.62
C GLY A 40 14.30 -4.48 -3.78
N PHE A 41 13.06 -3.98 -3.84
CA PHE A 41 11.92 -4.67 -3.25
C PHE A 41 11.75 -6.09 -3.83
N LEU A 42 11.27 -7.01 -2.99
CA LEU A 42 11.05 -8.39 -3.43
C LEU A 42 9.96 -8.47 -4.49
N LEU A 43 10.20 -9.28 -5.51
CA LEU A 43 9.19 -9.54 -6.54
C LEU A 43 8.09 -10.44 -5.98
N LYS A 44 6.87 -10.09 -6.34
CA LYS A 44 5.65 -10.87 -6.09
C LYS A 44 5.20 -11.46 -7.43
N PRO A 45 5.52 -12.74 -7.69
CA PRO A 45 5.17 -13.38 -8.96
C PRO A 45 3.68 -13.72 -9.04
N GLY A 46 2.94 -13.69 -7.94
CA GLY A 46 1.55 -14.10 -7.91
C GLY A 46 0.91 -13.97 -6.54
N GLY A 47 -0.26 -14.60 -6.38
CA GLY A 47 -0.94 -14.73 -5.11
C GLY A 47 -1.46 -16.14 -4.91
N ALA A 48 -1.17 -16.74 -3.76
CA ALA A 48 -1.74 -18.01 -3.33
C ALA A 48 -2.88 -17.75 -2.33
N VAL A 49 -3.99 -18.49 -2.48
CA VAL A 49 -5.11 -18.43 -1.54
C VAL A 49 -5.54 -19.84 -1.15
N LYS A 50 -5.70 -20.08 0.15
CA LYS A 50 -6.15 -21.36 0.69
C LYS A 50 -7.32 -21.15 1.66
N PHE A 51 -8.53 -21.42 1.20
CA PHE A 51 -9.74 -21.28 2.02
C PHE A 51 -10.06 -22.51 2.86
N ASN A 52 -9.59 -23.69 2.44
CA ASN A 52 -9.80 -24.95 3.17
C ASN A 52 -8.45 -25.64 3.35
N GLN A 53 -8.09 -25.96 4.59
CA GLN A 53 -6.82 -26.57 4.95
C GLN A 53 -6.54 -27.90 4.25
N HIS A 54 -7.59 -28.65 3.92
CA HIS A 54 -7.51 -29.97 3.28
C HIS A 54 -7.53 -29.91 1.75
N LYS A 55 -7.80 -28.73 1.16
CA LYS A 55 -7.79 -28.56 -0.29
C LYS A 55 -6.48 -27.92 -0.72
N ARG A 56 -6.10 -28.17 -1.98
CA ARG A 56 -4.98 -27.49 -2.60
C ARG A 56 -5.25 -25.98 -2.66
N GLU A 57 -4.21 -25.21 -2.46
CA GLU A 57 -4.18 -23.77 -2.69
C GLU A 57 -4.54 -23.43 -4.15
N GLY A 58 -5.33 -22.38 -4.32
CA GLY A 58 -5.45 -21.70 -5.62
C GLY A 58 -4.25 -20.77 -5.79
N TYR A 59 -3.66 -20.75 -6.99
CA TYR A 59 -2.55 -19.86 -7.32
C TYR A 59 -2.89 -19.05 -8.56
N THR A 60 -2.72 -17.73 -8.47
CA THR A 60 -2.81 -16.82 -9.60
C THR A 60 -1.41 -16.32 -9.92
N ASP A 61 -0.97 -16.54 -11.15
CA ASP A 61 0.33 -16.09 -11.66
C ASP A 61 0.20 -14.72 -12.34
N PHE A 62 1.10 -13.81 -12.01
CA PHE A 62 1.21 -12.49 -12.63
C PHE A 62 2.31 -12.43 -13.71
N VAL A 63 3.14 -13.47 -13.83
CA VAL A 63 4.31 -13.51 -14.74
C VAL A 63 4.02 -14.28 -16.03
N GLY A 64 3.01 -15.15 -16.04
CA GLY A 64 2.68 -16.03 -17.18
C GLY A 64 2.36 -15.35 -18.52
N VAL A 65 2.19 -14.03 -18.56
CA VAL A 65 1.96 -13.23 -19.80
C VAL A 65 3.19 -12.38 -20.17
N GLY A 66 4.26 -12.41 -19.39
CA GLY A 66 5.51 -11.67 -19.62
C GLY A 66 6.17 -11.18 -18.33
N ASN A 67 7.50 -11.18 -18.31
CA ASN A 67 8.34 -10.82 -17.16
C ASN A 67 8.16 -9.36 -16.64
N ALA A 68 7.61 -8.48 -17.48
CA ALA A 68 7.39 -7.07 -17.17
C ALA A 68 6.23 -6.82 -16.16
N SER A 69 5.48 -7.86 -15.80
CA SER A 69 4.24 -7.77 -15.01
C SER A 69 4.37 -8.26 -13.57
N SER A 70 5.57 -8.66 -13.13
CA SER A 70 5.80 -8.97 -11.71
C SER A 70 5.61 -7.70 -10.87
N THR A 71 4.90 -7.83 -9.75
CA THR A 71 4.65 -6.70 -8.83
C THR A 71 5.56 -6.81 -7.62
N PHE A 72 5.46 -5.88 -6.67
CA PHE A 72 6.41 -5.78 -5.55
C PHE A 72 5.76 -6.12 -4.21
N GLN A 73 6.57 -6.72 -3.34
CA GLN A 73 6.37 -6.82 -1.90
C GLN A 73 7.17 -5.69 -1.26
N VAL A 74 6.49 -4.70 -0.68
CA VAL A 74 7.13 -3.43 -0.28
C VAL A 74 7.10 -3.17 1.22
N ILE A 75 8.16 -2.57 1.74
CA ILE A 75 8.14 -1.92 3.05
C ILE A 75 7.45 -0.57 2.87
N ARG A 76 6.33 -0.35 3.56
CA ARG A 76 5.46 0.81 3.27
C ARG A 76 6.10 2.16 3.53
N SER A 77 6.88 2.29 4.60
CA SER A 77 7.60 3.54 4.89
C SER A 77 8.56 3.90 3.75
N GLU A 78 9.38 2.95 3.33
CA GLU A 78 10.36 3.15 2.24
C GLU A 78 9.67 3.40 0.90
N PHE A 79 8.63 2.62 0.59
CA PHE A 79 7.88 2.78 -0.65
C PHE A 79 7.22 4.15 -0.75
N ASP A 80 6.60 4.63 0.33
CA ASP A 80 5.95 5.93 0.38
C ASP A 80 7.00 7.06 0.19
N GLU A 81 8.21 6.92 0.75
CA GLU A 81 9.31 7.88 0.57
C GLU A 81 9.82 7.94 -0.88
N ILE A 82 9.98 6.79 -1.54
CA ILE A 82 10.52 6.70 -2.90
C ILE A 82 9.48 7.13 -3.95
N SER A 83 8.21 6.81 -3.69
CA SER A 83 7.09 7.09 -4.60
C SER A 83 6.55 8.50 -4.44
N ALA A 84 6.77 9.14 -3.29
CA ALA A 84 6.36 10.52 -3.08
C ALA A 84 7.11 11.44 -4.04
N ARG A 85 6.35 12.22 -4.81
CA ARG A 85 6.88 13.44 -5.40
C ARG A 85 7.21 14.41 -4.26
N PRO A 86 8.25 15.25 -4.39
CA PRO A 86 8.51 16.29 -3.39
C PRO A 86 7.23 17.09 -3.15
N PRO A 87 6.82 17.29 -1.90
CA PRO A 87 5.59 18.02 -1.58
C PRO A 87 5.68 19.42 -2.18
N VAL A 88 4.66 19.80 -2.96
CA VAL A 88 4.68 21.03 -3.77
C VAL A 88 4.29 22.26 -2.93
N SER A 89 3.53 22.09 -1.84
CA SER A 89 3.31 23.09 -0.78
C SER A 89 2.55 22.51 0.43
N ALA A 90 2.66 23.16 1.59
CA ALA A 90 1.83 22.98 2.78
C ALA A 90 1.80 24.30 3.58
N THR A 91 0.67 24.64 4.22
CA THR A 91 0.48 25.91 4.96
C THR A 91 0.38 25.70 6.48
N TYR A 92 0.83 26.71 7.23
CA TYR A 92 1.40 26.68 8.58
C TYR A 92 0.46 27.00 9.77
N VAL A 93 1.04 27.01 10.99
CA VAL A 93 0.54 27.69 12.19
C VAL A 93 1.65 28.62 12.73
N GLN A 94 1.36 29.92 12.99
CA GLN A 94 2.25 30.80 13.79
C GLN A 94 1.77 30.82 15.23
N ASN A 95 2.72 30.74 16.14
CA ASN A 95 2.57 31.34 17.45
C ASN A 95 3.35 32.66 17.44
N VAL A 96 2.67 33.80 17.54
CA VAL A 96 3.30 35.09 17.83
C VAL A 96 2.80 35.56 19.19
N ALA A 97 3.69 35.53 20.19
CA ALA A 97 3.49 36.16 21.51
C ALA A 97 2.13 35.88 22.21
N GLY A 98 1.58 34.67 22.08
CA GLY A 98 0.36 34.27 22.78
C GLY A 98 -0.96 34.85 22.25
N GLN A 99 -0.97 35.50 21.08
CA GLN A 99 -2.19 35.99 20.43
C GLN A 99 -2.68 35.02 19.34
N ARG A 100 -4.01 34.82 19.30
CA ARG A 100 -4.69 34.04 18.25
C ARG A 100 -4.76 34.88 16.98
N ILE A 101 -4.00 34.50 15.95
CA ILE A 101 -4.11 35.08 14.61
C ILE A 101 -4.99 34.14 13.78
N GLU A 102 -6.11 34.68 13.29
CA GLU A 102 -7.01 33.97 12.38
C GLU A 102 -6.66 34.35 10.93
N GLY A 103 -6.66 33.38 10.04
CA GLY A 103 -6.44 33.57 8.62
C GLY A 103 -7.34 32.64 7.82
N GLU A 104 -7.80 33.11 6.67
CA GLU A 104 -8.63 32.34 5.75
C GLU A 104 -7.78 31.85 4.58
N ILE A 105 -7.86 30.55 4.28
CA ILE A 105 -7.29 29.99 3.06
C ILE A 105 -8.46 29.65 2.15
N ALA A 106 -8.58 30.38 1.04
CA ALA A 106 -9.57 30.11 0.01
C ALA A 106 -8.96 29.21 -1.09
N PHE A 107 -9.70 28.19 -1.50
CA PHE A 107 -9.37 27.31 -2.62
C PHE A 107 -10.66 26.89 -3.33
N GLU A 108 -10.56 26.57 -4.61
CA GLU A 108 -11.70 26.07 -5.38
C GLU A 108 -11.95 24.58 -5.12
N TRP A 109 -10.87 23.82 -4.91
CA TRP A 109 -10.93 22.37 -4.76
C TRP A 109 -10.13 21.90 -3.53
N LEU A 110 -10.70 20.98 -2.76
CA LEU A 110 -10.04 20.30 -1.65
C LEU A 110 -10.09 18.79 -1.85
N VAL A 111 -8.90 18.17 -1.87
CA VAL A 111 -8.77 16.72 -2.01
C VAL A 111 -8.37 16.10 -0.66
N GLY A 112 -9.27 15.31 -0.08
CA GLY A 112 -9.01 14.62 1.17
C GLY A 112 -8.22 13.32 0.98
N ALA A 113 -6.91 13.33 1.22
CA ALA A 113 -6.04 12.14 1.14
C ALA A 113 -5.64 11.56 2.51
N SER A 114 -6.40 11.85 3.58
CA SER A 114 -6.09 11.47 4.98
C SER A 114 -6.35 10.00 5.36
N GLY A 115 -6.55 9.13 4.36
CA GLY A 115 -6.77 7.69 4.56
C GLY A 115 -7.95 7.37 5.48
N ARG A 116 -7.77 6.39 6.37
CA ARG A 116 -8.83 5.89 7.29
C ARG A 116 -9.37 6.95 8.24
N ASN A 117 -8.56 7.93 8.65
CA ASN A 117 -9.03 9.02 9.50
C ASN A 117 -10.11 9.85 8.78
N GLY A 118 -10.01 9.98 7.45
CA GLY A 118 -11.06 10.51 6.59
C GLY A 118 -11.63 11.82 7.10
N VAL A 119 -10.78 12.83 7.34
CA VAL A 119 -11.15 14.08 8.01
C VAL A 119 -12.40 14.73 7.41
N MET A 120 -12.49 14.77 6.08
CA MET A 120 -13.65 15.31 5.36
C MET A 120 -14.92 14.48 5.56
N SER A 121 -14.84 13.15 5.43
CA SER A 121 -16.02 12.29 5.50
C SER A 121 -16.50 12.02 6.93
N THR A 122 -15.62 12.06 7.93
CA THR A 122 -15.97 11.79 9.33
C THR A 122 -16.34 13.04 10.11
N LYS A 123 -15.58 14.14 9.98
CA LYS A 123 -15.80 15.35 10.79
C LYS A 123 -16.75 16.34 10.14
N TYR A 124 -16.60 16.58 8.83
CA TYR A 124 -17.30 17.64 8.13
C TYR A 124 -18.59 17.14 7.45
N ARG A 125 -18.50 16.20 6.51
CA ARG A 125 -19.66 15.71 5.73
C ARG A 125 -20.49 14.65 6.45
N LYS A 126 -19.86 13.87 7.35
CA LYS A 126 -20.49 12.78 8.11
C LYS A 126 -21.21 11.74 7.22
N ASP A 127 -20.65 11.46 6.05
CA ASP A 127 -21.22 10.63 4.99
C ASP A 127 -20.56 9.24 4.89
N ARG A 128 -19.76 8.84 5.90
CA ARG A 128 -19.16 7.50 5.94
C ARG A 128 -20.21 6.44 6.29
N VAL A 129 -20.47 5.52 5.35
CA VAL A 129 -21.32 4.35 5.54
C VAL A 129 -20.46 3.08 5.61
N TYR A 130 -20.68 2.26 6.63
CA TYR A 130 -19.98 0.98 6.79
C TYR A 130 -20.81 -0.17 6.23
N ASN A 131 -20.14 -1.12 5.60
CA ASN A 131 -20.77 -2.38 5.21
C ASN A 131 -21.06 -3.22 6.48
N GLU A 132 -22.30 -3.67 6.63
CA GLU A 132 -22.73 -4.42 7.81
C GLU A 132 -22.14 -5.83 7.88
N ASN A 133 -21.90 -6.45 6.74
CA ASN A 133 -21.42 -7.83 6.64
C ASN A 133 -19.89 -7.94 6.76
N LEU A 134 -19.16 -6.86 6.50
CA LEU A 134 -17.69 -6.85 6.45
C LEU A 134 -17.09 -5.97 7.55
N ARG A 135 -17.17 -6.47 8.78
CA ARG A 135 -16.61 -5.83 9.99
C ARG A 135 -15.41 -6.60 10.52
N ASN A 136 -14.41 -6.77 9.66
CA ASN A 136 -13.23 -7.56 9.97
C ASN A 136 -12.28 -6.81 10.92
N MET A 137 -11.72 -7.50 11.90
CA MET A 137 -10.56 -7.06 12.67
C MET A 137 -9.31 -7.78 12.17
N ALA A 138 -8.21 -7.05 12.02
CA ALA A 138 -6.92 -7.62 11.65
C ALA A 138 -5.97 -7.57 12.84
N VAL A 139 -5.26 -8.67 13.07
CA VAL A 139 -4.13 -8.78 14.01
C VAL A 139 -2.98 -9.37 13.22
N TRP A 140 -1.82 -8.74 13.26
CA TRP A 140 -0.64 -9.15 12.50
C TRP A 140 0.63 -8.86 13.28
N GLY A 141 1.73 -9.47 12.86
CA GLY A 141 3.07 -9.27 13.40
C GLY A 141 4.12 -9.46 12.31
N TYR A 142 5.38 -9.30 12.70
CA TYR A 142 6.52 -9.59 11.85
C TYR A 142 7.33 -10.72 12.50
N TRP A 143 7.89 -11.59 11.67
CA TRP A 143 8.74 -12.69 12.09
C TRP A 143 10.04 -12.60 11.31
N ASP A 144 11.12 -13.03 11.95
CA ASP A 144 12.44 -13.18 11.34
C ASP A 144 12.93 -14.60 11.61
N ASN A 145 13.72 -15.15 10.69
CA ASN A 145 14.31 -16.50 10.76
C ASN A 145 13.29 -17.60 11.10
N VAL A 146 12.27 -17.75 10.25
CA VAL A 146 11.29 -18.83 10.37
C VAL A 146 11.85 -20.06 9.65
N ASP A 147 12.09 -21.13 10.41
CA ASP A 147 12.58 -22.42 9.90
C ASP A 147 11.55 -23.15 9.02
#